data_AF-A0A7X4Y2U2-F1
#
_entry.id   AF-A0A7X4Y2U2-F1
#
_cell.length_a   1.000
_cell.length_b   1.000
_cell.length_c   1.000
_cell.angle_alpha   90.00
_cell.angle_beta   90.00
_cell.angle_gamma   90.00
#
_symmetry.space_group_name_H-M   'P 1'
#
loop_
_entity.id
_entity.type
_entity.pdbx_description
1 polymer ?
#
loop_
_entity_poly.entity_id
_entity_poly.type
_entity_poly.pdbx_seq_one_letter_code
_entity_poly.pdbx_strand_id
1 'polypeptide(L)'
;MAQTHTHPLQLADLHLPALPDPWPLAWGWWASALLIIILLTLLYLVVSHLKVRRNLKAGKNQALAQLKRAQSVSEINTLLRQAALTYFPREQVAGLSGHHWMAFLDHQLPEQHQGFVSLNDAWTQALYASKVGDDIHNACRHQAEIWLRHALPPRSPQHTPAMKRDAAKGDRHV
;
A
#
# COMPACT_ATOMS: atom_id res chain seq x y z
N MET A 1 -69.48 4.55 -83.10
CA MET A 1 -68.26 3.74 -83.01
C MET A 1 -67.40 4.35 -81.91
N ALA A 2 -67.27 3.67 -80.77
CA ALA A 2 -66.61 4.24 -79.58
C ALA A 2 -65.08 4.20 -79.75
N GLN A 3 -64.41 5.34 -79.58
CA GLN A 3 -62.95 5.43 -79.54
C GLN A 3 -62.50 5.32 -78.08
N THR A 4 -61.90 4.19 -77.71
CA THR A 4 -61.29 3.99 -76.39
C THR A 4 -59.88 4.58 -76.41
N HIS A 5 -59.72 5.77 -75.86
CA HIS A 5 -58.41 6.39 -75.62
C HIS A 5 -57.75 5.70 -74.40
N THR A 6 -56.91 4.70 -74.64
CA THR A 6 -56.07 4.08 -73.59
C THR A 6 -54.93 5.03 -73.25
N HIS A 7 -55.13 5.86 -72.24
CA HIS A 7 -54.08 6.69 -71.65
C HIS A 7 -53.15 5.76 -70.84
N PRO A 8 -51.88 5.56 -71.23
CA PRO A 8 -50.97 4.76 -70.43
C PRO A 8 -50.75 5.47 -69.09
N LEU A 9 -51.12 4.83 -67.99
CA LEU A 9 -50.81 5.30 -66.64
C LEU A 9 -49.29 5.48 -66.55
N GLN A 10 -48.83 6.72 -66.43
CA GLN A 10 -47.44 7.00 -66.11
C GLN A 10 -47.20 6.53 -64.67
N LEU A 11 -46.49 5.41 -64.58
CA LEU A 11 -46.03 4.85 -63.32
C LEU A 11 -44.99 5.81 -62.76
N ALA A 12 -45.38 6.62 -61.76
CA ALA A 12 -44.45 7.48 -61.06
C ALA A 12 -43.32 6.61 -60.47
N ASP A 13 -42.07 6.93 -60.81
CA ASP A 13 -40.89 6.30 -60.23
C ASP A 13 -41.02 6.32 -58.70
N LEU A 14 -41.07 5.13 -58.10
CA LEU A 14 -41.02 4.99 -56.65
C LEU A 14 -39.64 5.48 -56.19
N HIS A 15 -39.58 6.71 -55.69
CA HIS A 15 -38.46 7.18 -54.90
C HIS A 15 -38.35 6.29 -53.66
N LEU A 16 -37.43 5.31 -53.68
CA LEU A 16 -37.03 4.62 -52.46
C LEU A 16 -36.48 5.69 -51.50
N PRO A 17 -37.00 5.81 -50.27
CA PRO A 17 -36.36 6.67 -49.30
C PRO A 17 -34.94 6.14 -49.09
N ALA A 18 -33.95 7.03 -49.19
CA ALA A 18 -32.58 6.70 -48.84
C ALA A 18 -32.56 5.97 -47.49
N LEU A 19 -31.75 4.90 -47.39
CA LEU A 19 -31.56 4.14 -46.16
C LEU A 19 -31.46 5.12 -44.98
N PRO A 20 -32.17 4.90 -43.86
CA PRO A 20 -31.94 5.70 -42.67
C PRO A 20 -30.46 5.59 -42.35
N ASP A 21 -29.74 6.71 -42.40
CA ASP A 21 -28.37 6.76 -41.88
C ASP A 21 -28.44 6.21 -40.44
N PRO A 22 -27.71 5.14 -40.10
CA PRO A 22 -27.82 4.50 -38.80
C PRO A 22 -27.07 5.32 -37.74
N TRP A 23 -27.28 6.62 -37.66
CA TRP A 23 -26.67 7.52 -36.69
C TRP A 23 -27.69 8.61 -36.32
N PRO A 24 -27.92 8.87 -35.03
CA PRO A 24 -26.86 9.03 -34.06
C PRO A 24 -26.99 7.97 -32.99
N LEU A 25 -25.94 7.18 -32.77
CA LEU A 25 -25.81 6.47 -31.51
C LEU A 25 -25.78 7.57 -30.42
N ALA A 26 -26.96 7.83 -29.84
CA ALA A 26 -27.22 9.02 -29.05
C ALA A 26 -26.10 9.19 -28.02
N TRP A 27 -25.47 10.37 -28.00
CA TRP A 27 -24.38 10.72 -27.07
C TRP A 27 -24.66 10.36 -25.60
N GLY A 28 -25.93 10.17 -25.23
CA GLY A 28 -26.38 9.65 -23.94
C GLY A 28 -25.88 8.25 -23.58
N TRP A 29 -25.66 7.33 -24.54
CA TRP A 29 -25.06 6.02 -24.26
C TRP A 29 -23.59 6.14 -23.91
N TRP A 30 -22.87 7.01 -24.62
CA TRP A 30 -21.47 7.33 -24.29
C TRP A 30 -21.35 8.01 -22.93
N ALA A 31 -22.26 8.95 -22.61
CA ALA A 31 -22.33 9.56 -21.29
C ALA A 31 -22.63 8.52 -20.20
N SER A 32 -23.55 7.58 -20.45
CA SER A 32 -23.88 6.50 -19.51
C SER A 32 -22.71 5.53 -19.32
N ALA A 33 -22.02 5.14 -20.41
CA ALA A 33 -20.83 4.31 -20.36
C ALA A 33 -19.70 5.00 -19.59
N LEU A 34 -19.47 6.29 -19.83
CA LEU A 34 -18.48 7.08 -19.11
C LEU A 34 -18.81 7.17 -17.62
N LEU A 35 -20.08 7.42 -17.28
CA LEU A 35 -20.56 7.45 -15.90
C LEU A 35 -20.31 6.11 -15.19
N ILE A 36 -20.60 4.99 -15.86
CA ILE A 36 -20.35 3.64 -15.32
C ILE A 36 -18.85 3.43 -15.09
N ILE A 37 -17.99 3.81 -16.05
CA ILE A 37 -16.53 3.69 -15.90
C ILE A 37 -16.04 4.52 -14.72
N ILE A 38 -16.54 5.75 -14.54
CA ILE A 38 -16.22 6.62 -13.40
C ILE A 38 -16.68 5.97 -12.09
N LEU A 39 -17.89 5.43 -12.06
CA LEU A 39 -18.41 4.76 -10.86
C LEU A 39 -17.57 3.54 -10.49
N LEU A 40 -17.20 2.73 -11.47
CA LEU A 40 -16.39 1.53 -11.28
C LEU A 40 -14.98 1.88 -10.81
N THR A 41 -14.34 2.92 -11.38
CA THR A 41 -13.03 3.39 -10.93
C THR A 41 -13.09 3.97 -9.53
N LEU A 42 -14.11 4.77 -9.22
CA LEU A 42 -14.31 5.30 -7.87
C LEU A 42 -14.53 4.17 -6.85
N LEU A 43 -15.37 3.19 -7.19
CA LEU A 43 -15.63 2.02 -6.35
C LEU A 43 -14.37 1.20 -6.15
N TYR A 44 -13.60 0.95 -7.21
CA TYR A 44 -12.32 0.24 -7.13
C TYR A 44 -11.33 0.96 -6.22
N LEU A 45 -11.19 2.27 -6.36
CA LEU A 45 -10.32 3.09 -5.50
C LEU A 45 -10.78 3.02 -4.04
N VAL A 46 -12.06 3.23 -3.76
CA VAL A 46 -12.62 3.18 -2.41
C VAL A 46 -12.43 1.80 -1.78
N VAL A 47 -12.74 0.73 -2.51
CA VAL A 47 -12.57 -0.65 -2.03
C VAL A 47 -11.08 -0.96 -1.81
N SER A 48 -10.19 -0.54 -2.70
CA SER A 48 -8.75 -0.71 -2.54
C SER A 48 -8.24 0.01 -1.29
N HIS A 49 -8.61 1.28 -1.10
CA HIS A 49 -8.27 2.06 0.09
C HIS A 49 -8.83 1.44 1.37
N LEU A 50 -10.07 0.95 1.35
CA LEU A 50 -10.69 0.29 2.51
C LEU A 50 -10.08 -1.07 2.80
N LYS A 51 -9.74 -1.86 1.78
CA LYS A 51 -9.11 -3.18 1.91
C LYS A 51 -7.69 -3.06 2.44
N VAL A 52 -6.92 -2.09 1.95
CA VAL A 52 -5.61 -1.75 2.51
C VAL A 52 -5.77 -1.37 3.99
N ARG A 53 -6.69 -0.46 4.33
CA ARG A 53 -6.92 -0.05 5.73
C ARG A 53 -7.39 -1.19 6.64
N ARG A 54 -8.25 -2.09 6.15
CA ARG A 54 -8.75 -3.25 6.90
C ARG A 54 -7.68 -4.32 7.08
N ASN A 55 -6.92 -4.63 6.04
CA ASN A 55 -5.83 -5.60 6.10
C ASN A 55 -4.72 -5.14 7.04
N LEU A 56 -4.42 -3.82 7.06
CA LEU A 56 -3.47 -3.25 8.01
C LEU A 56 -3.97 -3.44 9.46
N LYS A 57 -5.21 -3.06 9.76
CA LYS A 57 -5.77 -3.27 11.12
C LYS A 57 -5.80 -4.73 11.55
N ALA A 58 -6.15 -5.65 10.64
CA ALA A 58 -6.13 -7.09 10.89
C ALA A 58 -4.70 -7.60 11.13
N GLY A 59 -3.73 -7.14 10.33
CA GLY A 59 -2.31 -7.49 10.48
C GLY A 59 -1.75 -7.07 11.83
N LYS A 60 -2.15 -5.92 12.37
CA LYS A 60 -1.73 -5.49 13.72
C LYS A 60 -2.23 -6.45 14.81
N ASN A 61 -3.50 -6.83 14.76
CA ASN A 61 -4.06 -7.76 15.75
C ASN A 61 -3.46 -9.17 15.62
N GLN A 62 -3.20 -9.62 14.39
CA GLN A 62 -2.50 -10.88 14.14
C GLN A 62 -1.06 -10.86 14.65
N ALA A 63 -0.32 -9.77 14.41
CA ALA A 63 1.04 -9.62 14.89
C ALA A 63 1.10 -9.56 16.43
N LEU A 64 0.16 -8.89 17.09
CA LEU A 64 0.05 -8.90 18.56
C LEU A 64 -0.31 -10.30 19.09
N ALA A 65 -1.19 -11.04 18.41
CA ALA A 65 -1.53 -12.41 18.80
C ALA A 65 -0.33 -13.37 18.62
N GLN A 66 0.46 -13.19 17.56
CA GLN A 66 1.69 -13.95 17.33
C GLN A 66 2.77 -13.59 18.35
N LEU A 67 2.89 -12.31 18.73
CA LEU A 67 3.82 -11.85 19.76
C LEU A 67 3.57 -12.53 21.12
N LYS A 68 2.30 -12.79 21.47
CA LYS A 68 1.94 -13.54 22.68
C LYS A 68 2.36 -15.00 22.64
N ARG A 69 2.47 -15.59 21.45
CA ARG A 69 2.90 -16.99 21.26
C ARG A 69 4.40 -17.11 21.07
N ALA A 70 5.08 -16.01 20.71
CA ALA A 70 6.51 -16.00 20.49
C ALA A 70 7.25 -16.32 21.80
N GLN A 71 8.08 -17.35 21.76
CA GLN A 71 8.84 -17.83 22.92
C GLN A 71 10.27 -17.30 22.95
N SER A 72 10.81 -16.93 21.79
CA SER A 72 12.19 -16.45 21.63
C SER A 72 12.23 -14.99 21.18
N VAL A 73 13.28 -14.26 21.57
CA VAL A 73 13.49 -12.88 21.11
C VAL A 73 13.74 -12.82 19.60
N SER A 74 14.28 -13.89 19.00
CA SER A 74 14.45 -14.02 17.55
C SER A 74 13.12 -14.09 16.80
N GLU A 75 12.12 -14.82 17.32
CA GLU A 75 10.75 -14.81 16.78
C GLU A 75 10.13 -13.42 16.88
N ILE A 76 10.27 -12.76 18.04
CA ILE A 76 9.79 -11.39 18.26
C ILE A 76 10.39 -10.43 17.23
N ASN A 77 11.70 -10.52 17.00
CA ASN A 77 12.40 -9.70 16.02
C ASN A 77 12.00 -10.00 14.57
N THR A 78 11.74 -11.27 14.26
CA THR A 78 11.23 -11.67 12.94
C THR A 78 9.83 -11.08 12.70
N LEU A 79 8.97 -11.10 13.73
CA LEU A 79 7.65 -10.47 13.68
C LEU A 79 7.75 -8.95 13.49
N LEU A 80 8.68 -8.29 14.21
CA LEU A 80 8.94 -6.85 14.04
C LEU A 80 9.40 -6.54 12.61
N ARG A 81 10.30 -7.34 12.02
CA ARG A 81 10.74 -7.18 10.63
C ARG A 81 9.60 -7.39 9.63
N GLN A 82 8.79 -8.43 9.83
CA GLN A 82 7.64 -8.70 8.96
C GLN A 82 6.61 -7.57 9.06
N ALA A 83 6.35 -7.07 10.25
CA ALA A 83 5.51 -5.90 10.47
C ALA A 83 6.12 -4.67 9.78
N ALA A 84 7.41 -4.38 9.96
CA ALA A 84 8.06 -3.25 9.30
C ALA A 84 7.97 -3.36 7.76
N LEU A 85 8.25 -4.52 7.17
CA LEU A 85 8.14 -4.74 5.72
C LEU A 85 6.72 -4.65 5.17
N THR A 86 5.70 -4.85 6.01
CA THR A 86 4.29 -4.73 5.62
C THR A 86 3.85 -3.26 5.58
N TYR A 87 4.45 -2.40 6.39
CA TYR A 87 4.04 -0.99 6.56
C TYR A 87 5.02 0.02 5.95
N PHE A 88 6.28 -0.35 5.76
CA PHE A 88 7.36 0.49 5.22
C PHE A 88 7.92 -0.11 3.93
N PRO A 89 8.41 0.72 2.99
CA PRO A 89 8.99 0.23 1.74
C PRO A 89 10.22 -0.65 2.00
N ARG A 90 10.31 -1.75 1.25
CA ARG A 90 11.34 -2.79 1.41
C ARG A 90 12.76 -2.24 1.32
N GLU A 91 13.01 -1.23 0.49
CA GLU A 91 14.31 -0.59 0.32
C GLU A 91 14.86 0.02 1.63
N GLN A 92 13.98 0.53 2.49
CA GLN A 92 14.37 1.15 3.74
C GLN A 92 14.67 0.13 4.84
N VAL A 93 13.98 -1.03 4.82
CA VAL A 93 14.05 -2.01 5.91
C VAL A 93 15.03 -3.16 5.59
N ALA A 94 15.13 -3.58 4.33
CA ALA A 94 15.85 -4.81 3.96
C ALA A 94 17.38 -4.73 4.22
N GLY A 95 17.96 -3.53 4.18
CA GLY A 95 19.39 -3.33 4.45
C GLY A 95 19.74 -3.15 5.94
N LEU A 96 18.75 -2.97 6.81
CA LEU A 96 19.01 -2.63 8.22
C LEU A 96 19.34 -3.87 9.04
N SER A 97 20.44 -3.83 9.79
CA SER A 97 20.91 -4.92 10.64
C SER A 97 21.56 -4.37 11.91
N GLY A 98 21.49 -5.14 13.01
CA GLY A 98 22.06 -4.75 14.31
C GLY A 98 21.62 -3.35 14.73
N HIS A 99 22.57 -2.51 15.16
CA HIS A 99 22.31 -1.17 15.67
C HIS A 99 21.45 -0.29 14.74
N HIS A 100 21.65 -0.34 13.43
CA HIS A 100 20.85 0.43 12.46
C HIS A 100 19.37 0.00 12.44
N TRP A 101 19.10 -1.27 12.72
CA TRP A 101 17.74 -1.77 12.87
C TRP A 101 17.08 -1.24 14.15
N MET A 102 17.78 -1.27 15.29
CA MET A 102 17.27 -0.70 16.54
C MET A 102 17.03 0.82 16.42
N ALA A 103 17.94 1.56 15.79
CA ALA A 103 17.80 2.99 15.57
C ALA A 103 16.60 3.33 14.67
N PHE A 104 16.35 2.51 13.63
CA PHE A 104 15.14 2.65 12.83
C PHE A 104 13.87 2.43 13.65
N LEU A 105 13.84 1.40 14.51
CA LEU A 105 12.69 1.14 15.37
C LEU A 105 12.42 2.31 16.31
N ASP A 106 13.46 2.89 16.95
CA ASP A 106 13.33 4.08 17.79
C ASP A 106 12.84 5.30 17.01
N HIS A 107 13.31 5.49 15.77
CA HIS A 107 12.90 6.62 14.94
C HIS A 107 11.41 6.57 14.56
N GLN A 108 10.81 5.37 14.51
CA GLN A 108 9.38 5.19 14.30
C GLN A 108 8.55 5.44 15.56
N LEU A 109 9.18 5.66 16.72
CA LEU A 109 8.52 5.93 17.99
C LEU A 109 8.65 7.40 18.39
N PRO A 110 7.62 7.96 19.08
CA PRO A 110 7.76 9.24 19.76
C PRO A 110 8.89 9.17 20.80
N GLU A 111 9.61 10.27 21.04
CA GLU A 111 10.73 10.36 22.02
C GLU A 111 10.40 9.73 23.38
N GLN A 112 9.15 9.80 23.81
CA GLN A 112 8.65 9.24 25.08
C GLN A 112 8.74 7.70 25.17
N HIS A 113 8.83 7.00 24.05
CA HIS A 113 8.85 5.53 24.00
C HIS A 113 10.17 5.00 23.40
N GLN A 114 11.12 5.87 23.08
CA GLN A 114 12.43 5.47 22.57
C GLN A 114 13.24 4.73 23.64
N GLY A 115 13.96 3.69 23.24
CA GLY A 115 14.71 2.82 24.14
C GLY A 115 15.26 1.55 23.48
N PHE A 116 15.04 1.35 22.18
CA PHE A 116 15.64 0.23 21.45
C PHE A 116 17.15 0.38 21.31
N VAL A 117 17.65 1.61 21.14
CA VAL A 117 19.09 1.89 21.03
C VAL A 117 19.80 1.66 22.35
N SER A 118 19.21 2.04 23.49
CA SER A 118 19.81 1.81 24.82
C SER A 118 19.80 0.33 25.21
N LEU A 119 18.78 -0.43 24.77
CA LEU A 119 18.67 -1.87 24.98
C LEU A 119 19.34 -2.69 23.85
N ASN A 120 20.10 -2.08 22.94
CA ASN A 120 20.68 -2.76 21.79
C ASN A 120 21.55 -3.97 22.20
N ASP A 121 22.34 -3.83 23.26
CA ASP A 121 23.22 -4.92 23.73
C ASP A 121 22.41 -6.08 24.32
N ALA A 122 21.33 -5.78 25.05
CA ALA A 122 20.40 -6.79 25.56
C ALA A 122 19.67 -7.51 24.40
N TRP A 123 19.25 -6.76 23.37
CA TRP A 123 18.64 -7.33 22.16
C TRP A 123 19.62 -8.20 21.38
N THR A 124 20.84 -7.73 21.12
CA THR A 124 21.84 -8.52 20.38
C THR A 124 22.19 -9.79 21.13
N GLN A 125 22.44 -9.71 22.45
CA GLN A 125 22.65 -10.91 23.27
C GLN A 125 21.45 -11.85 23.21
N ALA A 126 20.22 -11.35 23.33
CA ALA A 126 19.02 -12.17 23.28
C ALA A 126 18.72 -12.79 21.90
N LEU A 127 19.19 -12.16 20.82
CA LEU A 127 19.05 -12.66 19.46
C LEU A 127 20.03 -13.80 19.15
N TYR A 128 21.23 -13.76 19.75
CA TYR A 128 22.28 -14.75 19.53
C TYR A 128 22.36 -15.82 20.63
N ALA A 129 21.76 -15.59 21.80
CA ALA A 129 21.71 -16.56 22.88
C ALA A 129 20.57 -17.58 22.70
N SER A 130 20.86 -18.85 22.95
CA SER A 130 19.85 -19.93 22.93
C SER A 130 18.90 -19.88 24.13
N LYS A 131 19.34 -19.31 25.26
CA LYS A 131 18.56 -19.05 26.46
C LYS A 131 18.94 -17.69 27.02
N VAL A 132 17.96 -16.83 27.18
CA VAL A 132 18.11 -15.52 27.82
C VAL A 132 17.29 -15.51 29.10
N GLY A 133 17.72 -14.73 30.10
CA GLY A 133 16.96 -14.60 31.34
C GLY A 133 15.56 -14.03 31.09
N ASP A 134 14.58 -14.49 31.85
CA ASP A 134 13.18 -14.07 31.68
C ASP A 134 13.00 -12.54 31.73
N ASP A 135 13.85 -11.84 32.48
CA ASP A 135 13.83 -10.38 32.59
C ASP A 135 14.16 -9.69 31.26
N ILE A 136 15.24 -10.11 30.58
CA ILE A 136 15.65 -9.57 29.28
C ILE A 136 14.61 -9.92 28.22
N HIS A 137 14.08 -11.15 28.27
CA HIS A 137 13.04 -11.60 27.37
C HIS A 137 11.77 -10.76 27.49
N ASN A 138 11.32 -10.51 28.72
CA ASN A 138 10.13 -9.72 29.01
C ASN A 138 10.34 -8.24 28.66
N ALA A 139 11.52 -7.68 28.89
CA ALA A 139 11.86 -6.32 28.47
C ALA A 139 11.80 -6.17 26.94
N CYS A 140 12.42 -7.10 26.20
CA CYS A 140 12.39 -7.12 24.73
C CYS A 140 10.95 -7.28 24.21
N ARG A 141 10.17 -8.18 24.81
CA ARG A 141 8.76 -8.38 24.45
C ARG A 141 7.93 -7.12 24.70
N HIS A 142 8.09 -6.47 25.84
CA HIS A 142 7.34 -5.26 26.18
C HIS A 142 7.64 -4.13 25.21
N GLN A 143 8.93 -3.93 24.88
CA GLN A 143 9.35 -2.91 23.91
C GLN A 143 8.79 -3.21 22.50
N ALA A 144 8.81 -4.47 22.08
CA ALA A 144 8.21 -4.89 20.81
C ALA A 144 6.70 -4.65 20.78
N GLU A 145 6.00 -4.89 21.89
CA GLU A 145 4.57 -4.62 22.01
C GLU A 145 4.26 -3.13 21.91
N ILE A 146 5.04 -2.28 22.60
CA ILE A 146 4.91 -0.82 22.50
C ILE A 146 5.07 -0.38 21.05
N TRP A 147 6.08 -0.92 20.36
CA TRP A 147 6.34 -0.61 18.95
C TRP A 147 5.18 -1.03 18.04
N LEU A 148 4.70 -2.28 18.15
CA LEU A 148 3.56 -2.75 17.36
C LEU A 148 2.29 -1.91 17.59
N ARG A 149 2.11 -1.38 18.80
CA ARG A 149 0.93 -0.58 19.16
C ARG A 149 1.01 0.86 18.65
N HIS A 150 2.19 1.48 18.71
CA HIS A 150 2.37 2.91 18.46
C HIS A 150 2.99 3.24 17.09
N ALA A 151 3.84 2.38 16.53
CA ALA A 151 4.45 2.59 15.21
C ALA A 151 3.51 2.25 14.04
N LEU A 152 2.47 1.43 14.29
CA LEU A 152 1.49 1.00 13.26
C LEU A 152 0.11 1.60 13.57
N PRO A 153 -0.55 2.39 12.68
CA PRO A 153 -0.23 2.69 11.29
C PRO A 153 0.58 3.99 11.12
N PRO A 154 1.50 4.07 10.13
CA PRO A 154 2.31 5.26 9.90
C PRO A 154 1.39 6.45 9.61
N ARG A 155 1.36 7.43 10.51
CA ARG A 155 0.49 8.61 10.40
C ARG A 155 0.95 9.59 9.33
N SER A 156 2.17 9.44 8.80
CA SER A 156 2.69 10.29 7.74
C SER A 156 3.59 9.51 6.79
N PRO A 157 3.43 9.68 5.47
CA PRO A 157 4.45 9.29 4.50
C PRO A 157 5.56 10.35 4.57
N GLN A 158 6.42 10.34 5.58
CA GLN A 158 7.41 11.41 5.71
C GLN A 158 8.84 10.95 6.04
N HIS A 159 9.70 11.44 5.15
CA HIS A 159 11.05 11.90 5.36
C HIS A 159 12.12 10.84 5.66
N THR A 160 12.63 10.30 4.55
CA THR A 160 14.04 9.92 4.43
C THR A 160 14.90 11.12 4.87
N PRO A 161 15.73 11.02 5.92
CA PRO A 161 16.85 11.93 6.04
C PRO A 161 17.77 11.54 4.88
N ALA A 162 17.84 12.40 3.87
CA ALA A 162 18.87 12.30 2.85
C ALA A 162 20.20 12.28 3.59
N MET A 163 20.80 11.09 3.70
CA MET A 163 22.11 10.89 4.30
C MET A 163 23.06 11.79 3.52
N LYS A 164 23.37 12.93 4.13
CA LYS A 164 24.20 13.98 3.59
C LYS A 164 25.53 13.33 3.25
N ARG A 165 25.80 13.26 1.95
CA ARG A 165 27.00 12.67 1.37
C ARG A 165 28.18 13.60 1.65
N ASP A 166 28.51 13.77 2.92
CA ASP A 166 29.67 14.52 3.41
C ASP A 166 30.90 13.58 3.39
N ALA A 167 31.42 13.27 2.20
CA ALA A 167 32.72 12.59 2.07
C ALA A 167 33.26 12.67 0.63
N ALA A 168 33.64 13.86 0.18
CA ALA A 168 34.65 14.03 -0.88
C ALA A 168 35.19 15.47 -0.94
N LYS A 169 35.52 16.07 0.21
CA LYS A 169 36.54 17.13 0.25
C LYS A 169 37.87 16.48 0.60
N GLY A 170 38.48 15.90 -0.43
CA GLY A 170 39.87 15.47 -0.42
C GLY A 170 40.70 16.48 -1.19
N ASP A 171 40.86 17.67 -0.59
CA ASP A 171 42.04 18.50 -0.84
C ASP A 171 43.28 17.64 -0.52
N ARG A 172 44.01 17.22 -1.55
CA ARG A 172 45.39 16.75 -1.41
C ARG A 172 46.16 16.93 -2.73
N HIS A 173 46.96 17.98 -2.76
CA HIS A 173 48.27 18.12 -3.42
C HIS A 173 48.46 17.44 -4.78
N VAL A 174 48.52 18.24 -5.85
CA VAL A 174 49.71 18.40 -6.72
C VAL A 174 49.75 19.83 -7.23
#